data_AF-A0A6B3H436-F1
#
_entry.id   AF-A0A6B3H436-F1
#
_cell.length_a   1.000
_cell.length_b   1.000
_cell.length_c   1.000
_cell.angle_alpha   90.00
_cell.angle_beta   90.00
_cell.angle_gamma   90.00
#
_symmetry.space_group_name_H-M   'P 1'
#
loop_
_entity.id
_entity.type
_entity.pdbx_description
1 polymer ?
#
loop_
_entity_poly.entity_id
_entity_poly.type
_entity_poly.pdbx_seq_one_letter_code
_entity_poly.pdbx_strand_id
1 'polypeptide(L)'
;GTSEENKSAWFAGYTPELTTVVALFGEGDGGRKQVSLTGTANSGRANGGGFPARIWADYTLGALGGGSDARFDLQDVERGEVPAPPTPSKTPSEEPTPSEKPSPSEKPSETPSETP
;
A
#
# COMPACT_ATOMS: atom_id res chain seq x y z
N GLY A 1 -2.74 -2.00 14.57
CA GLY A 1 -1.38 -1.65 15.04
C GLY A 1 -0.64 -2.88 15.52
N THR A 2 0.60 -2.69 15.97
CA THR A 2 1.41 -3.72 16.63
C THR A 2 2.30 -3.03 17.66
N SER A 3 2.51 -3.64 18.83
CA SER A 3 3.36 -3.03 19.86
C SER A 3 4.85 -3.28 19.63
N GLU A 4 5.65 -2.57 20.43
CA GLU A 4 7.04 -2.92 20.73
C GLU A 4 7.15 -4.34 21.31
N GLU A 5 8.33 -4.95 21.11
CA GLU A 5 8.66 -6.34 21.47
C GLU A 5 7.68 -7.41 20.94
N ASN A 6 6.78 -7.02 20.04
CA ASN A 6 5.65 -7.81 19.55
C ASN A 6 4.73 -8.36 20.68
N LYS A 7 4.60 -7.65 21.80
CA LYS A 7 3.73 -8.03 22.93
C LYS A 7 2.22 -7.99 22.65
N SER A 8 1.79 -7.19 21.67
CA SER A 8 0.42 -7.23 21.15
C SER A 8 0.34 -6.88 19.66
N ALA A 9 -0.74 -7.32 19.02
CA ALA A 9 -1.08 -7.02 17.63
C ALA A 9 -2.60 -6.84 17.52
N TRP A 10 -3.05 -5.80 16.83
CA TRP A 10 -4.48 -5.48 16.73
C TRP A 10 -4.89 -4.95 15.37
N PHE A 11 -6.15 -5.16 15.01
CA PHE A 11 -6.82 -4.54 13.87
C PHE A 11 -8.09 -3.86 14.37
N ALA A 12 -8.31 -2.63 13.93
CA ALA A 12 -9.51 -1.86 14.20
C ALA A 12 -10.04 -1.38 12.85
N GLY A 13 -11.31 -1.65 12.58
CA GLY A 13 -11.94 -1.31 11.31
C GLY A 13 -13.45 -1.27 11.46
N TYR A 14 -14.10 -0.47 10.63
CA TYR A 14 -15.52 -0.22 10.70
C TYR A 14 -16.17 -0.25 9.32
N THR A 15 -17.44 -0.60 9.30
CA THR A 15 -18.39 -0.37 8.20
C THR A 15 -19.35 0.75 8.64
N PRO A 16 -20.30 1.19 7.80
CA PRO A 16 -21.33 2.15 8.23
C PRO A 16 -22.22 1.63 9.38
N GLU A 17 -22.30 0.30 9.56
CA GLU A 17 -23.23 -0.34 10.50
C GLU A 17 -22.55 -1.04 11.67
N LEU A 18 -21.26 -1.38 11.57
CA LEU A 18 -20.53 -2.15 12.58
C LEU A 18 -19.07 -1.70 12.70
N THR A 19 -18.65 -1.38 13.94
CA THR A 19 -17.23 -1.22 14.29
C THR A 19 -16.74 -2.46 15.02
N THR A 20 -15.65 -3.06 14.52
CA THR A 20 -15.03 -4.24 15.13
C THR A 20 -13.56 -3.94 15.45
N VAL A 21 -13.12 -4.32 16.65
CA VAL A 21 -11.71 -4.27 17.05
C VAL A 21 -11.29 -5.66 17.51
N VAL A 22 -10.23 -6.20 16.91
CA VAL A 22 -9.61 -7.47 17.31
C VAL A 22 -8.22 -7.16 17.83
N ALA A 23 -7.94 -7.55 19.08
CA ALA A 23 -6.63 -7.39 19.70
C ALA A 23 -6.14 -8.72 20.28
N LEU A 24 -4.89 -9.07 19.96
CA LEU A 24 -4.18 -10.21 20.49
C LEU A 24 -3.06 -9.72 21.41
N PHE A 25 -2.93 -10.34 22.58
CA PHE A 25 -1.91 -10.02 23.57
C PHE A 25 -1.13 -11.30 23.90
N GLY A 26 0.19 -11.21 23.95
CA GLY A 26 1.02 -12.32 24.41
C GLY A 26 0.96 -12.40 25.93
N GLU A 27 0.46 -13.53 26.45
CA GLU A 27 0.21 -13.73 27.88
C GLU A 27 0.97 -14.95 28.41
N GLY A 28 1.56 -14.80 29.60
CA GLY A 28 2.24 -15.85 30.35
C GLY A 28 2.00 -15.70 31.85
N ASP A 29 2.36 -16.72 32.62
CA ASP A 29 2.13 -16.79 34.07
C ASP A 29 0.65 -16.59 34.48
N GLY A 30 -0.27 -17.09 33.64
CA GLY A 30 -1.73 -16.99 33.84
C GLY A 30 -2.21 -15.55 34.01
N GLY A 31 -1.94 -14.69 33.04
CA GLY A 31 -2.34 -13.27 33.03
C GLY A 31 -1.33 -12.30 33.63
N ARG A 32 -0.36 -12.76 34.42
CA ARG A 32 0.51 -11.87 35.21
C ARG A 32 1.69 -11.29 34.46
N LYS A 33 2.08 -11.89 33.32
CA LYS A 33 3.24 -11.46 32.54
C LYS A 33 2.88 -11.30 31.07
N GLN A 34 3.13 -10.10 30.53
CA GLN A 34 3.06 -9.89 29.09
C GLN A 34 4.32 -10.45 28.40
N VAL A 35 4.13 -11.24 27.35
CA VAL A 35 5.19 -11.93 26.59
C VAL A 35 5.08 -11.60 25.10
N SER A 36 6.09 -11.96 24.30
CA SER A 36 6.09 -11.71 22.86
C SER A 36 5.16 -12.67 22.11
N LEU A 37 4.49 -12.19 21.06
CA LEU A 37 3.77 -12.99 20.07
C LEU A 37 4.68 -13.52 18.94
N THR A 38 5.98 -13.22 18.97
CA THR A 38 6.96 -13.73 17.99
C THR A 38 6.95 -15.26 17.98
N GLY A 39 6.88 -15.88 16.80
CA GLY A 39 6.79 -17.34 16.63
C GLY A 39 5.40 -17.94 16.87
N THR A 40 4.41 -17.17 17.35
CA THR A 40 3.06 -17.71 17.61
C THR A 40 2.28 -17.97 16.31
N ALA A 41 1.40 -18.97 16.34
CA ALA A 41 0.52 -19.36 15.24
C ALA A 41 1.25 -19.57 13.89
N ASN A 42 2.47 -20.13 13.93
CA ASN A 42 3.37 -20.32 12.77
C ASN A 42 3.70 -19.03 12.01
N SER A 43 3.59 -17.87 12.65
CA SER A 43 4.04 -16.58 12.13
C SER A 43 5.40 -16.21 12.70
N GLY A 44 6.28 -15.63 11.89
CA GLY A 44 7.57 -15.12 12.38
C GLY A 44 7.36 -13.99 13.40
N ARG A 45 6.68 -12.91 12.99
CA ARG A 45 6.26 -11.80 13.85
C ARG A 45 4.78 -11.54 13.65
N ALA A 46 4.00 -11.60 14.72
CA ALA A 46 2.60 -11.20 14.66
C ALA A 46 2.49 -9.72 14.30
N ASN A 47 1.49 -9.33 13.53
CA ASN A 47 1.27 -7.95 13.14
C ASN A 47 -0.23 -7.70 12.92
N GLY A 48 -0.67 -6.45 13.08
CA GLY A 48 -2.09 -6.09 12.98
C GLY A 48 -2.75 -6.52 11.66
N GLY A 49 -2.03 -6.44 10.54
CA GLY A 49 -2.51 -6.86 9.21
C GLY A 49 -2.53 -8.37 8.97
N GLY A 50 -2.03 -9.18 9.91
CA GLY A 50 -2.01 -10.63 9.85
C GLY A 50 -3.25 -11.25 10.48
N PHE A 51 -3.06 -12.08 11.51
CA PHE A 51 -4.17 -12.75 12.21
C PHE A 51 -5.28 -11.81 12.70
N PRO A 52 -5.01 -10.64 13.34
CA PRO A 52 -6.08 -9.76 13.79
C PRO A 52 -6.97 -9.24 12.65
N ALA A 53 -6.39 -8.90 11.49
CA ALA A 53 -7.15 -8.47 10.31
C ALA A 53 -7.99 -9.59 9.70
N ARG A 54 -7.48 -10.83 9.66
CA ARG A 54 -8.24 -12.00 9.18
C ARG A 54 -9.45 -12.29 10.08
N ILE A 55 -9.22 -12.37 11.38
CA ILE A 55 -10.30 -12.56 12.38
C ILE A 55 -11.31 -11.41 12.29
N TRP A 56 -10.86 -10.17 12.12
CA TRP A 56 -11.74 -9.01 11.91
C TRP A 56 -12.60 -9.18 10.66
N ALA A 57 -12.02 -9.63 9.54
CA ALA A 57 -12.73 -9.82 8.28
C ALA A 57 -13.79 -10.93 8.41
N ASP A 58 -13.39 -12.11 8.88
CA ASP A 58 -14.29 -13.26 9.05
C ASP A 58 -15.45 -12.95 10.01
N TYR A 59 -15.14 -12.34 11.16
CA TYR A 59 -16.15 -11.95 12.15
C TYR A 59 -17.10 -10.86 11.62
N THR A 60 -16.56 -9.79 11.04
CA THR A 60 -17.38 -8.65 10.58
C THR A 60 -18.26 -9.06 9.40
N LEU A 61 -17.75 -9.89 8.48
CA LEU A 61 -18.52 -10.46 7.38
C LEU A 61 -19.65 -11.36 7.90
N GLY A 62 -19.37 -12.25 8.86
CA GLY A 62 -20.37 -13.12 9.48
C GLY A 62 -21.42 -12.37 10.28
N ALA A 63 -21.02 -11.36 11.06
CA ALA A 63 -21.92 -10.53 11.87
C ALA A 63 -22.87 -9.67 11.01
N LEU A 64 -22.45 -9.30 9.80
CA LEU A 64 -23.29 -8.62 8.80
C LEU A 64 -24.02 -9.61 7.87
N GLY A 65 -23.99 -10.92 8.13
CA GLY A 65 -24.73 -11.91 7.34
C GLY A 65 -24.21 -12.14 5.92
N GLY A 66 -22.93 -11.85 5.66
CA GLY A 66 -22.29 -11.98 4.35
C GLY A 66 -21.91 -10.66 3.67
N GLY A 67 -22.26 -9.51 4.26
CA GLY A 67 -21.85 -8.20 3.76
C GLY A 67 -22.85 -7.10 4.12
N SER A 68 -22.58 -5.86 3.69
CA SER A 68 -23.50 -4.74 3.88
C SER A 68 -23.58 -3.91 2.60
N ASP A 69 -24.81 -3.57 2.22
CA ASP A 69 -25.11 -2.62 1.14
C ASP A 69 -25.05 -1.16 1.60
N ALA A 70 -24.93 -0.90 2.91
CA ALA A 70 -24.74 0.44 3.43
C ALA A 70 -23.46 1.05 2.85
N ARG A 71 -23.48 2.38 2.70
CA ARG A 71 -22.35 3.17 2.21
C ARG A 71 -22.04 4.23 3.25
N PHE A 72 -20.76 4.61 3.33
CA PHE A 72 -20.38 5.76 4.13
C PHE A 72 -21.02 7.01 3.54
N ASP A 73 -21.70 7.78 4.37
CA ASP A 73 -22.00 9.16 4.01
C ASP A 73 -20.68 9.94 4.03
N LEU A 74 -20.39 10.61 2.93
CA LEU A 74 -19.20 11.43 2.73
C LEU A 74 -19.55 12.90 2.50
N GLN A 75 -20.83 13.27 2.64
CA GLN A 75 -21.25 14.67 2.69
C GLN A 75 -20.74 15.30 3.99
N ASP A 76 -20.36 16.57 3.92
CA ASP A 76 -19.76 17.36 5.02
C ASP A 76 -18.49 16.78 5.66
N VAL A 77 -17.88 15.74 5.08
CA VAL A 77 -16.52 15.33 5.45
C VAL A 77 -15.56 16.37 4.90
N GLU A 78 -14.97 17.17 5.80
CA GLU A 78 -13.92 18.13 5.49
C GLU A 78 -12.70 17.38 4.91
N ARG A 79 -12.70 17.21 3.59
CA ARG A 79 -11.56 16.73 2.83
C ARG A 79 -10.43 17.70 3.15
N GLY A 80 -9.37 17.19 3.81
CA GLY A 80 -8.18 17.95 4.19
C GLY A 80 -7.40 18.41 2.96
N GLU A 81 -7.98 19.36 2.22
CA GLU A 81 -7.53 19.88 0.95
C GLU A 81 -6.46 20.92 1.24
N VAL A 82 -5.26 20.41 1.55
CA VAL A 82 -4.06 21.22 1.74
C VAL A 82 -3.90 22.06 0.46
N PRO A 83 -3.96 23.40 0.55
CA PRO A 83 -3.90 24.25 -0.63
C PRO A 83 -2.60 23.98 -1.38
N ALA A 84 -2.70 23.70 -2.68
CA ALA A 84 -1.55 23.39 -3.50
C ALA A 84 -0.55 24.56 -3.44
N PRO A 85 0.77 24.29 -3.26
CA PRO A 85 1.77 25.35 -3.30
C PRO A 85 1.73 26.04 -4.68
N PRO A 86 1.95 27.37 -4.73
CA PRO A 86 1.83 28.12 -5.98
C PRO A 86 2.82 27.60 -7.02
N THR A 87 2.34 27.34 -8.23
CA THR A 87 3.15 26.86 -9.34
C THR A 87 4.26 27.88 -9.67
N PRO A 88 5.54 27.49 -9.75
CA PRO A 88 6.60 28.42 -10.14
C PRO A 88 6.36 28.93 -11.56
N SER A 89 6.44 30.25 -11.73
CA SER A 89 6.28 30.89 -13.04
C SER A 89 7.34 30.40 -14.02
N LYS A 90 6.93 30.10 -15.26
CA LYS A 90 7.84 29.66 -16.31
C LYS A 90 8.61 30.87 -16.86
N THR A 91 9.91 30.94 -16.58
CA THR A 91 10.83 31.81 -17.32
C THR A 91 10.71 31.51 -18.82
N PRO A 92 10.61 32.52 -19.71
CA PRO A 92 10.63 32.29 -21.14
C PRO A 92 11.92 31.58 -21.56
N SER A 93 11.78 30.49 -22.31
CA SER A 93 12.91 29.84 -22.97
C SER A 93 13.12 30.52 -24.32
N GLU A 94 14.35 30.93 -24.63
CA GLU A 94 14.71 31.36 -25.98
C GLU A 94 14.59 30.18 -26.96
N GLU A 95 14.19 30.48 -28.20
CA GLU A 95 13.86 29.51 -29.24
C GLU A 95 15.11 29.12 -30.05
N PRO A 96 15.41 27.82 -30.26
CA PRO A 96 16.56 27.40 -31.05
C PRO A 96 16.32 27.57 -32.55
N THR A 97 17.27 28.21 -33.25
CA THR A 97 17.28 28.34 -34.71
C THR A 97 17.41 26.99 -35.41
N PRO A 98 16.72 26.77 -36.56
CA PRO A 98 16.75 25.49 -37.27
C PRO A 98 18.10 25.29 -37.99
N SER A 99 18.62 24.07 -37.93
CA SER A 99 19.83 23.64 -38.65
C SER A 99 19.46 22.76 -39.84
N GLU A 100 20.11 22.98 -40.99
CA GLU A 100 19.73 22.36 -42.26
C GLU A 100 20.16 20.88 -42.40
N LYS A 101 19.37 20.12 -43.16
CA LYS A 101 19.52 18.68 -43.42
C LYS A 101 20.14 18.43 -44.81
N PRO A 102 21.06 17.46 -44.93
CA PRO A 102 21.26 16.71 -46.18
C PRO A 102 20.77 15.24 -46.10
N SER A 103 20.61 14.64 -47.28
CA SER A 103 20.00 13.32 -47.57
C SER A 103 20.47 12.89 -48.97
N PRO A 104 20.42 11.61 -49.41
CA PRO A 104 20.48 10.33 -48.69
C PRO A 104 21.58 9.36 -49.22
N SER A 105 21.69 8.22 -48.52
CA SER A 105 22.28 6.91 -48.89
C SER A 105 22.42 6.50 -50.37
N GLU A 106 23.54 5.85 -50.71
CA GLU A 106 23.64 4.79 -51.74
C GLU A 106 24.40 3.54 -51.23
N LYS A 107 23.99 2.37 -51.72
CA LYS A 107 24.48 0.98 -51.49
C LYS A 107 24.19 0.24 -52.84
N PRO A 108 25.00 -0.71 -53.39
CA PRO A 108 25.42 -1.92 -52.68
C PRO A 108 26.71 -2.71 -53.08
N SER A 109 27.16 -3.53 -52.10
CA SER A 109 27.53 -4.96 -52.18
C SER A 109 28.36 -5.53 -53.35
N GLU A 110 29.50 -6.16 -53.03
CA GLU A 110 29.87 -7.53 -53.49
C GLU A 110 30.73 -8.26 -52.41
N THR A 111 30.83 -9.60 -52.48
CA THR A 111 31.47 -10.54 -51.52
C THR A 111 31.65 -11.89 -52.25
N PRO A 112 32.82 -12.58 -52.23
CA PRO A 112 33.08 -13.67 -51.24
C PRO A 112 34.56 -14.03 -50.90
N SER A 113 34.74 -14.87 -49.85
CA SER A 113 35.73 -15.97 -49.58
C SER A 113 37.21 -15.93 -50.02
N GLU A 114 38.21 -16.60 -49.40
CA GLU A 114 38.37 -17.46 -48.19
C GLU A 114 39.89 -17.49 -47.80
N THR A 115 40.31 -17.66 -46.53
CA THR A 115 40.81 -18.91 -45.84
C THR A 115 42.00 -19.61 -46.55
N PRO A 116 43.12 -19.97 -45.87
CA PRO A 116 43.28 -20.38 -44.46
C PRO A 116 43.96 -19.40 -43.51
#